data_AF-A0A9E6RJX8-F1
#
_entry.id   AF-A0A9E6RJX8-F1
#
_cell.length_a   1.000
_cell.length_b   1.000
_cell.length_c   1.000
_cell.angle_alpha   90.00
_cell.angle_beta   90.00
_cell.angle_gamma   90.00
#
_symmetry.space_group_name_H-M   'P 1'
#
loop_
_entity.id
_entity.type
_entity.pdbx_description
1 polymer ?
#
loop_
_entity_poly.entity_id
_entity_poly.type
_entity_poly.pdbx_seq_one_letter_code
_entity_poly.pdbx_strand_id
1 'polypeptide(L)'
;MARMGGDILSTLANLPRDCIAVAWGAINRYTVQMPAEIRHIIFSQAEQIEAITDHFKRIGDPLPSGTVKRIRRSMMPEIVVTIDFVSDKSQSEREIILYEEWLVAAFLAYCKLKAVPVPVKAAKRLLLAGDVLFFQISRNVPNQNLRKVTYMLADAGT
;
A
#
# COMPACT_ATOMS: atom_id res chain seq x y z
N MET A 1 13.02 -45.52 -14.44
CA MET A 1 13.71 -45.43 -13.13
C MET A 1 15.19 -45.15 -13.39
N ALA A 2 15.64 -43.92 -13.16
CA ALA A 2 17.05 -43.58 -12.96
C ALA A 2 17.10 -42.33 -12.07
N ARG A 3 17.54 -42.50 -10.82
CA ARG A 3 17.80 -41.39 -9.88
C ARG A 3 19.11 -40.72 -10.33
N MET A 4 19.03 -39.52 -10.91
CA MET A 4 20.20 -38.63 -11.07
C MET A 4 20.05 -37.44 -10.13
N GLY A 5 20.13 -37.72 -8.83
CA GLY A 5 20.36 -36.73 -7.78
C GLY A 5 21.79 -36.88 -7.27
N GLY A 6 22.78 -36.69 -8.17
CA GLY A 6 24.18 -36.62 -7.79
C GLY A 6 24.51 -35.20 -7.33
N ASP A 7 25.06 -35.08 -6.13
CA ASP A 7 25.36 -33.82 -5.44
C ASP A 7 26.05 -32.79 -6.35
N ILE A 8 25.29 -31.80 -6.79
CA ILE A 8 25.78 -30.62 -7.53
C ILE A 8 26.93 -29.95 -6.77
N LEU A 9 26.89 -29.95 -5.43
CA LEU A 9 27.94 -29.40 -4.57
C LEU A 9 29.29 -30.11 -4.75
N SER A 10 29.30 -31.43 -4.94
CA SER A 10 30.51 -32.21 -5.17
C SER A 10 31.10 -31.96 -6.58
N THR A 11 30.23 -31.68 -7.56
CA THR A 11 30.64 -31.40 -8.95
C THR A 11 31.19 -29.98 -9.08
N LEU A 12 30.63 -29.02 -8.33
CA LEU A 12 31.10 -27.63 -8.30
C LEU A 12 32.43 -27.45 -7.53
N ALA A 13 32.75 -28.36 -6.61
CA ALA A 13 34.01 -28.32 -5.86
C ALA A 13 35.26 -28.59 -6.71
N ASN A 14 35.10 -29.20 -7.89
CA ASN A 14 36.19 -29.53 -8.81
C ASN A 14 36.34 -28.56 -10.00
N LEU A 15 35.58 -27.46 -10.01
CA LEU A 15 35.69 -26.46 -11.07
C LEU A 15 36.84 -25.47 -10.80
N PRO A 16 37.56 -25.02 -11.84
CA PRO A 16 38.51 -23.91 -11.74
C PRO A 16 37.84 -22.68 -11.10
N ARG A 17 38.58 -21.92 -10.29
CA ARG A 17 38.05 -20.76 -9.53
C ARG A 17 37.32 -19.75 -10.44
N ASP A 18 37.75 -19.66 -11.67
CA ASP A 18 37.25 -18.77 -12.73
C ASP A 18 35.88 -19.24 -13.24
N CYS A 19 35.66 -20.55 -13.32
CA CYS A 19 34.39 -21.17 -13.66
C CYS A 19 33.38 -21.12 -12.51
N ILE A 20 33.85 -21.14 -11.26
CA ILE A 20 33.00 -20.99 -10.07
C ILE A 20 32.25 -19.66 -10.10
N ALA A 21 32.92 -18.54 -10.42
CA ALA A 21 32.27 -17.23 -10.53
C ALA A 21 31.19 -17.17 -11.62
N VAL A 22 31.44 -17.80 -12.77
CA VAL A 22 30.46 -17.88 -13.87
C VAL A 22 29.30 -18.81 -13.52
N ALA A 23 29.56 -19.93 -12.85
CA ALA A 23 28.54 -20.87 -12.38
C ALA A 23 27.67 -20.26 -11.28
N TRP A 24 28.25 -19.53 -10.30
CA TRP A 24 27.48 -18.73 -9.35
C TRP A 24 26.68 -17.63 -10.06
N GLY A 25 27.25 -16.95 -11.05
CA GLY A 25 26.54 -15.98 -11.88
C GLY A 25 25.42 -16.56 -12.76
N ALA A 26 25.47 -17.86 -13.08
CA ALA A 26 24.43 -18.58 -13.81
C ALA A 26 23.35 -19.16 -12.87
N ILE A 27 23.74 -19.68 -11.71
CA ILE A 27 22.83 -20.17 -10.66
C ILE A 27 22.03 -19.00 -10.07
N ASN A 28 22.66 -17.83 -9.89
CA ASN A 28 21.99 -16.63 -9.39
C ASN A 28 21.09 -15.94 -10.43
N ARG A 29 21.08 -16.40 -11.69
CA ARG A 29 20.08 -15.99 -12.70
C ARG A 29 18.75 -16.72 -12.54
N TYR A 30 18.72 -17.80 -11.77
CA TYR A 30 17.50 -18.35 -11.16
C TYR A 30 17.30 -17.76 -9.75
N THR A 31 17.41 -16.43 -9.62
CA THR A 31 16.68 -15.77 -8.54
C THR A 31 15.22 -16.10 -8.79
N VAL A 32 14.60 -16.80 -7.83
CA VAL A 32 13.15 -17.04 -7.82
C VAL A 32 12.49 -15.69 -8.10
N GLN A 33 12.04 -15.48 -9.34
CA GLN A 33 11.31 -14.28 -9.74
C GLN A 33 9.95 -14.40 -9.06
N MET A 34 9.92 -13.97 -7.80
CA MET A 34 8.69 -13.91 -7.03
C MET A 34 7.66 -13.13 -7.86
N PRO A 35 6.44 -13.65 -8.04
CA PRO A 35 5.42 -12.95 -8.80
C PRO A 35 5.27 -11.51 -8.33
N ALA A 36 5.05 -10.61 -9.29
CA ALA A 36 4.68 -9.24 -9.01
C ALA A 36 3.24 -9.23 -8.48
N GLU A 37 3.00 -8.54 -7.37
CA GLU A 37 1.70 -8.47 -6.71
C GLU A 37 1.28 -7.01 -6.58
N ILE A 38 0.04 -6.72 -6.99
CA ILE A 38 -0.65 -5.45 -6.70
C ILE A 38 -1.95 -5.79 -5.99
N ARG A 39 -2.24 -5.09 -4.90
CA ARG A 39 -3.51 -5.15 -4.19
C ARG A 39 -4.09 -3.75 -4.05
N HIS A 40 -5.36 -3.61 -4.37
CA HIS A 40 -6.14 -2.41 -4.11
C HIS A 40 -7.12 -2.69 -2.98
N ILE A 41 -7.04 -1.89 -1.93
CA ILE A 41 -8.00 -1.92 -0.83
C ILE A 41 -8.85 -0.67 -0.96
N ILE A 42 -10.16 -0.85 -1.02
CA ILE A 42 -11.14 0.23 -1.09
C ILE A 42 -11.80 0.32 0.27
N PHE A 43 -11.85 1.52 0.82
CA PHE A 43 -12.54 1.79 2.08
C PHE A 43 -13.83 2.52 1.79
N SER A 44 -14.93 2.03 2.35
CA SER A 44 -16.17 2.79 2.43
C SER A 44 -15.96 4.10 3.19
N GLN A 45 -16.89 5.04 3.03
CA GLN A 45 -16.84 6.31 3.73
C GLN A 45 -16.79 6.13 5.26
N ALA A 46 -17.55 5.18 5.80
CA ALA A 46 -17.59 4.86 7.22
C ALA A 46 -16.25 4.31 7.71
N GLU A 47 -15.63 3.39 6.97
CA GLU A 47 -14.30 2.84 7.31
C GLU A 47 -13.21 3.91 7.24
N GLN A 48 -13.30 4.86 6.30
CA GLN A 48 -12.38 6.00 6.24
C GLN A 48 -12.47 6.86 7.51
N ILE A 49 -13.69 7.20 7.93
CA ILE A 49 -13.93 8.00 9.14
C ILE A 49 -13.44 7.23 10.38
N GLU A 50 -13.73 5.93 10.49
CA GLU A 50 -13.29 5.07 11.60
C GLU A 50 -11.75 5.03 11.67
N ALA A 51 -11.08 4.76 10.55
CA ALA A 51 -9.62 4.72 10.45
C ALA A 51 -8.96 6.03 10.88
N ILE A 52 -9.48 7.17 10.40
CA ILE A 52 -8.97 8.51 10.70
C ILE A 52 -9.19 8.83 12.17
N THR A 53 -10.40 8.59 12.69
CA THR A 53 -10.75 8.85 14.08
C THR A 53 -9.88 8.04 15.05
N ASP A 54 -9.67 6.76 14.75
CA ASP A 54 -8.82 5.89 15.56
C ASP A 54 -7.35 6.29 15.50
N HIS A 55 -6.88 6.80 14.36
CA HIS A 55 -5.51 7.27 14.24
C HIS A 55 -5.28 8.52 15.10
N PHE A 56 -6.19 9.51 15.04
CA PHE A 56 -6.17 10.70 15.92
C PHE A 56 -6.15 10.33 17.40
N LYS A 57 -7.00 9.37 17.82
CA LYS A 57 -6.98 8.85 19.20
C LYS A 57 -5.63 8.26 19.60
N ARG A 58 -4.97 7.52 18.69
CA ARG A 58 -3.68 6.87 18.98
C ARG A 58 -2.52 7.86 19.10
N ILE A 59 -2.55 8.96 18.36
CA ILE A 59 -1.51 10.00 18.41
C ILE A 59 -1.73 11.02 19.53
N GLY A 60 -2.81 10.88 20.32
CA GLY A 60 -3.10 11.75 21.47
C GLY A 60 -3.75 13.09 21.11
N ASP A 61 -4.22 13.25 19.88
CA ASP A 61 -4.89 14.45 19.40
C ASP A 61 -6.30 14.06 18.91
N PRO A 62 -7.25 13.76 19.80
CA PRO A 62 -8.55 13.27 19.38
C PRO A 62 -9.28 14.33 18.55
N LEU A 63 -10.01 13.87 17.53
CA LEU A 63 -10.88 14.74 16.74
C LEU A 63 -11.79 15.57 17.67
N PRO A 64 -12.09 16.84 17.29
CA PRO A 64 -13.04 17.65 18.04
C PRO A 64 -14.37 16.92 18.22
N SER A 65 -14.98 17.05 19.40
CA SER A 65 -16.32 16.51 19.66
C SER A 65 -17.34 17.11 18.69
N GLY A 66 -17.99 16.24 17.92
CA GLY A 66 -18.92 16.64 16.89
C GLY A 66 -19.34 15.48 15.99
N THR A 67 -20.26 15.78 15.07
CA THR A 67 -20.71 14.83 14.04
C THR A 67 -20.03 15.16 12.71
N VAL A 68 -19.46 14.14 12.06
CA VAL A 68 -18.92 14.27 10.70
C VAL A 68 -20.08 14.54 9.74
N LYS A 69 -20.06 15.70 9.09
CA LYS A 69 -21.08 16.13 8.12
C LYS A 69 -20.75 15.62 6.73
N ARG A 70 -19.48 15.72 6.34
CA ARG A 70 -19.03 15.42 4.98
C ARG A 70 -17.54 15.10 4.97
N ILE A 71 -17.15 14.20 4.08
CA ILE A 71 -15.76 13.96 3.69
C ILE A 71 -15.63 14.27 2.19
N ARG A 72 -14.62 15.07 1.84
CA ARG A 72 -14.24 15.40 0.46
C ARG A 72 -12.85 14.88 0.20
N ARG A 73 -12.61 14.47 -1.05
CA ARG A 73 -11.31 14.04 -1.54
C ARG A 73 -10.94 14.93 -2.71
N SER A 74 -9.70 15.36 -2.73
CA SER A 74 -9.14 16.09 -3.86
C SER A 74 -7.71 15.66 -4.11
N MET A 75 -7.20 15.97 -5.29
CA MET A 75 -5.82 15.70 -5.68
C MET A 75 -5.21 16.98 -6.25
N MET A 76 -4.54 17.78 -5.42
CA MET A 76 -3.79 18.97 -5.86
C MET A 76 -2.74 19.40 -4.81
N PRO A 77 -1.41 19.34 -5.04
CA PRO A 77 -0.69 18.45 -5.97
C PRO A 77 -0.66 16.98 -5.51
N GLU A 78 -1.07 16.71 -4.27
CA GLU A 78 -1.13 15.41 -3.63
C GLU A 78 -2.57 15.09 -3.20
N ILE A 79 -2.81 13.86 -2.74
CA ILE A 79 -4.13 13.48 -2.23
C ILE A 79 -4.38 14.16 -0.89
N VAL A 80 -5.50 14.88 -0.84
CA VAL A 80 -6.00 15.58 0.33
C VAL A 80 -7.39 15.07 0.67
N VAL A 81 -7.61 14.77 1.95
CA VAL A 81 -8.92 14.43 2.50
C VAL A 81 -9.34 15.52 3.46
N THR A 82 -10.50 16.09 3.19
CA THR A 82 -11.09 17.16 3.99
C THR A 82 -12.32 16.63 4.69
N ILE A 83 -12.38 16.79 6.01
CA ILE A 83 -13.52 16.35 6.81
C ILE A 83 -14.15 17.58 7.46
N ASP A 84 -15.45 17.74 7.22
CA ASP A 84 -16.28 18.76 7.87
C ASP A 84 -16.98 18.14 9.07
N PHE A 85 -16.93 18.81 10.21
CA PHE A 85 -17.65 18.40 11.43
C PHE A 85 -18.47 19.56 11.96
N VAL A 86 -19.63 19.24 12.53
CA VAL A 86 -20.41 20.17 13.33
C VAL A 86 -20.07 19.91 14.79
N SER A 87 -19.56 20.92 15.51
CA SER A 87 -19.25 20.76 16.92
C SER A 87 -20.52 20.72 17.77
N ASP A 88 -20.59 19.77 18.70
CA ASP A 88 -21.74 19.62 19.61
C ASP A 88 -21.91 20.82 20.55
N LYS A 89 -20.83 21.55 20.86
CA LYS A 89 -20.84 22.64 21.85
C LYS A 89 -21.17 24.01 21.25
N SER A 90 -20.64 24.30 20.07
CA SER A 90 -20.74 25.63 19.45
C SER A 90 -21.65 25.67 18.23
N GLN A 91 -22.14 24.52 17.75
CA GLN A 91 -22.81 24.36 16.44
C GLN A 91 -22.03 24.96 15.26
N SER A 92 -20.74 25.27 15.45
CA SER A 92 -19.89 25.84 14.42
C SER A 92 -19.29 24.72 13.58
N GLU A 93 -19.25 24.91 12.26
CA GLU A 93 -18.55 24.01 11.37
C GLU A 93 -17.04 24.15 11.54
N ARG A 94 -16.36 23.01 11.61
CA ARG A 94 -14.90 22.91 11.60
C ARG A 94 -14.48 22.03 10.45
N GLU A 95 -13.30 22.33 9.92
CA GLU A 95 -12.69 21.58 8.83
C GLU A 95 -11.33 21.04 9.30
N ILE A 96 -11.05 19.77 8.99
CA ILE A 96 -9.72 19.18 9.14
C ILE A 96 -9.26 18.72 7.77
N ILE A 97 -8.02 19.06 7.45
CA ILE A 97 -7.36 18.73 6.19
C ILE A 97 -6.26 17.71 6.49
N LEU A 98 -6.31 16.57 5.80
CA LEU A 98 -5.40 15.45 5.99
C LEU A 98 -4.68 15.16 4.67
N TYR A 99 -3.36 15.03 4.77
CA TYR A 99 -2.48 14.77 3.63
C TYR A 99 -2.19 13.28 3.47
N GLU A 100 -1.72 12.88 2.28
CA GLU A 100 -1.51 11.48 1.89
C GLU A 100 -0.70 10.67 2.91
N GLU A 101 0.43 11.19 3.40
CA GLU A 101 1.29 10.46 4.33
C GLU A 101 0.57 10.07 5.63
N TRP A 102 -0.19 11.02 6.18
CA TRP A 102 -0.99 10.82 7.39
C TRP A 102 -2.10 9.79 7.13
N LEU A 103 -2.79 9.89 6.00
CA LEU A 103 -3.85 8.96 5.61
C LEU A 103 -3.32 7.54 5.39
N VAL A 104 -2.15 7.39 4.77
CA VAL A 104 -1.47 6.09 4.61
C VAL A 104 -1.19 5.48 5.97
N ALA A 105 -0.70 6.25 6.95
CA ALA A 105 -0.47 5.77 8.30
C ALA A 105 -1.78 5.33 8.99
N ALA A 106 -2.85 6.13 8.86
CA ALA A 106 -4.17 5.80 9.39
C ALA A 106 -4.73 4.50 8.79
N PHE A 107 -4.69 4.33 7.46
CA PHE A 107 -5.19 3.12 6.81
C PHE A 107 -4.34 1.88 7.08
N LEU A 108 -3.02 2.03 7.22
CA LEU A 108 -2.16 0.93 7.67
C LEU A 108 -2.54 0.47 9.07
N ALA A 109 -2.73 1.42 9.98
CA ALA A 109 -3.13 1.17 11.35
C ALA A 109 -4.52 0.51 11.43
N TYR A 110 -5.42 0.87 10.53
CA TYR A 110 -6.75 0.29 10.37
C TYR A 110 -6.68 -1.14 9.82
N CYS A 111 -5.94 -1.37 8.73
CA CYS A 111 -5.74 -2.71 8.16
C CYS A 111 -5.17 -3.66 9.22
N LYS A 112 -4.20 -3.21 10.01
CA LYS A 112 -3.64 -3.99 11.12
C LYS A 112 -4.71 -4.35 12.15
N LEU A 113 -5.58 -3.39 12.52
CA LEU A 113 -6.66 -3.62 13.49
C LEU A 113 -7.69 -4.63 12.96
N LYS A 114 -8.06 -4.53 11.68
CA LYS A 114 -9.02 -5.44 11.04
C LYS A 114 -8.39 -6.74 10.51
N ALA A 115 -7.13 -7.02 10.88
CA ALA A 115 -6.37 -8.19 10.45
C ALA A 115 -6.28 -8.37 8.92
N VAL A 116 -6.36 -7.27 8.15
CA VAL A 116 -6.13 -7.28 6.71
C VAL A 116 -4.62 -7.39 6.45
N PRO A 117 -4.13 -8.45 5.78
CA PRO A 117 -2.69 -8.65 5.62
C PRO A 117 -2.07 -7.58 4.74
N VAL A 118 -1.12 -6.82 5.30
CA VAL A 118 -0.33 -5.83 4.57
C VAL A 118 1.15 -6.21 4.63
N PRO A 119 1.77 -6.61 3.51
CA PRO A 119 3.19 -6.95 3.47
C PRO A 119 4.08 -5.78 3.93
N VAL A 120 5.01 -6.08 4.83
CA VAL A 120 5.95 -5.09 5.37
C VAL A 120 6.82 -4.50 4.25
N LYS A 121 7.43 -5.37 3.43
CA LYS A 121 8.33 -5.01 2.32
C LYS A 121 7.57 -4.82 0.99
N ALA A 122 6.55 -3.97 1.01
CA ALA A 122 5.80 -3.56 -0.17
C ALA A 122 5.65 -2.04 -0.21
N ALA A 123 5.68 -1.46 -1.41
CA ALA A 123 5.35 -0.06 -1.60
C ALA A 123 3.86 0.16 -1.35
N LYS A 124 3.52 1.29 -0.75
CA LYS A 124 2.17 1.66 -0.29
C LYS A 124 1.92 3.09 -0.71
N ARG A 125 0.75 3.38 -1.27
CA ARG A 125 0.36 4.73 -1.68
C ARG A 125 -1.15 4.86 -1.74
N LEU A 126 -1.63 6.09 -1.75
CA LEU A 126 -3.01 6.37 -2.10
C LEU A 126 -3.14 6.66 -3.59
N LEU A 127 -4.32 6.34 -4.09
CA LEU A 127 -4.78 6.71 -5.42
C LEU A 127 -6.21 7.21 -5.29
N LEU A 128 -6.55 8.22 -6.08
CA LEU A 128 -7.90 8.74 -6.20
C LEU A 128 -8.35 8.56 -7.65
N ALA A 129 -9.45 7.84 -7.86
CA ALA A 129 -10.13 7.77 -9.16
C ALA A 129 -11.60 8.17 -8.96
N GLY A 130 -12.00 9.28 -9.57
CA GLY A 130 -13.27 9.94 -9.23
C GLY A 130 -13.29 10.32 -7.75
N ASP A 131 -14.30 9.86 -7.01
CA ASP A 131 -14.41 10.03 -5.55
C ASP A 131 -13.98 8.77 -4.75
N VAL A 132 -13.42 7.76 -5.43
CA VAL A 132 -13.01 6.51 -4.79
C VAL A 132 -11.53 6.58 -4.42
N LEU A 133 -11.26 6.42 -3.12
CA LEU A 133 -9.92 6.37 -2.57
C LEU A 133 -9.44 4.91 -2.47
N PHE A 134 -8.32 4.61 -3.11
CA PHE A 134 -7.69 3.29 -3.10
C PHE A 134 -6.40 3.33 -2.30
N PHE A 135 -6.21 2.33 -1.46
CA PHE A 135 -4.93 2.04 -0.84
C PHE A 135 -4.24 0.95 -1.65
N GLN A 136 -3.26 1.35 -2.45
CA GLN A 136 -2.52 0.45 -3.32
C GLN A 136 -1.29 -0.08 -2.60
N ILE A 137 -1.15 -1.40 -2.58
CA ILE A 137 0.02 -2.11 -2.08
C ILE A 137 0.65 -2.81 -3.28
N SER A 138 1.96 -2.66 -3.48
CA SER A 138 2.68 -3.31 -4.57
C SER A 138 4.00 -3.92 -4.14
N ARG A 139 4.28 -5.15 -4.60
CA ARG A 139 5.49 -5.91 -4.29
C ARG A 139 6.07 -6.51 -5.57
N ASN A 140 7.37 -6.34 -5.79
CA ASN A 140 8.10 -6.82 -6.98
C ASN A 140 7.53 -6.29 -8.32
N VAL A 141 6.82 -5.16 -8.30
CA VAL A 141 6.25 -4.56 -9.53
C VAL A 141 7.17 -3.42 -9.99
N PRO A 142 7.70 -3.46 -11.21
CA PRO A 142 8.42 -2.32 -11.78
C PRO A 142 7.53 -1.08 -11.90
N ASN A 143 8.07 0.10 -11.59
CA ASN A 143 7.31 1.37 -11.58
C ASN A 143 6.54 1.66 -12.89
N GLN A 144 7.10 1.27 -14.04
CA GLN A 144 6.45 1.43 -15.34
C GLN A 144 5.13 0.64 -15.47
N ASN A 145 5.04 -0.52 -14.82
CA ASN A 145 3.83 -1.35 -14.83
C ASN A 145 2.78 -0.82 -13.84
N LEU A 146 3.22 -0.27 -12.71
CA LEU A 146 2.31 0.35 -11.74
C LEU A 146 1.51 1.50 -12.36
N ARG A 147 2.18 2.39 -13.11
CA ARG A 147 1.52 3.52 -13.77
C ARG A 147 0.42 3.05 -14.73
N LYS A 148 0.72 2.05 -15.57
CA LYS A 148 -0.25 1.51 -16.53
C LYS A 148 -1.51 0.95 -15.85
N VAL A 149 -1.35 0.18 -14.77
CA VAL A 149 -2.48 -0.38 -14.02
C VAL A 149 -3.30 0.72 -13.35
N THR A 150 -2.65 1.72 -12.76
CA THR A 150 -3.32 2.88 -12.18
C THR A 150 -4.15 3.65 -13.20
N TYR A 151 -3.63 3.87 -14.42
CA TYR A 151 -4.39 4.54 -15.49
C TYR A 151 -5.62 3.73 -15.91
N MET A 152 -5.49 2.40 -16.08
CA MET A 152 -6.64 1.56 -16.43
C MET A 152 -7.78 1.62 -15.38
N LEU A 153 -7.44 1.75 -14.10
CA LEU A 153 -8.44 1.89 -13.03
C LEU A 153 -9.07 3.28 -13.00
N ALA A 154 -8.33 4.31 -13.41
CA ALA A 154 -8.86 5.66 -13.52
C ALA A 154 -9.82 5.82 -14.71
N ASP A 155 -9.51 5.19 -15.85
CA ASP A 155 -10.31 5.30 -17.09
C ASP A 155 -11.61 4.47 -17.04
N ALA A 156 -11.63 3.37 -16.27
CA ALA A 156 -12.82 2.51 -16.13
C ALA A 156 -13.95 3.14 -15.27
N GLY A 157 -13.72 4.34 -14.71
CA GLY A 157 -14.67 5.07 -13.86
C GLY A 157 -15.41 6.22 -14.54
N THR A 158 -15.36 6.30 -15.88
CA THR A 158 -16.09 7.28 -16.72
C THR A 158 -17.28 6.63 -17.40
#